data_AF-A0A7C1QXZ6-F1
#
_entry.id   AF-A0A7C1QXZ6-F1
#
_cell.length_a   1.000
_cell.length_b   1.000
_cell.length_c   1.000
_cell.angle_alpha   90.00
_cell.angle_beta   90.00
_cell.angle_gamma   90.00
#
_symmetry.space_group_name_H-M   'P 1'
#
loop_
_entity.id
_entity.type
_entity.pdbx_description
1 polymer ?
#
loop_
_entity_poly.entity_id
_entity_poly.type
_entity_poly.pdbx_seq_one_letter_code
_entity_poly.pdbx_strand_id
1 'polypeptide(L)'
;MSESILLYIKNMLADLIYINGVIATELIKVTENTATIRHGKEFLNKTTCIDEHNQINKRVIEILQKYQGTSQLAGLDSHVLNHNKE
;
A
#
# COMPACT_ATOMS: atom_id res chain seq x y z
N MET A 1 -26.18 8.91 -17.61
CA MET A 1 -25.36 8.82 -16.38
C MET A 1 -24.91 10.24 -16.07
N SER A 2 -25.13 10.76 -14.85
CA SER A 2 -24.75 12.16 -14.54
C SER A 2 -23.22 12.33 -14.57
N GLU A 3 -22.74 13.52 -14.92
CA GLU A 3 -21.30 13.85 -14.92
C GLU A 3 -20.65 13.55 -13.56
N SER A 4 -21.40 13.71 -12.46
CA SER A 4 -20.95 13.36 -11.11
C SER A 4 -20.63 11.87 -10.93
N ILE A 5 -21.43 10.97 -11.52
CA ILE A 5 -21.19 9.52 -11.46
C ILE A 5 -19.96 9.16 -12.30
N LEU A 6 -19.81 9.77 -13.48
CA LEU A 6 -18.65 9.53 -14.32
C LEU A 6 -17.35 9.97 -13.64
N LEU A 7 -17.37 11.13 -12.98
CA LEU A 7 -16.23 11.62 -12.20
C LEU A 7 -15.91 10.71 -11.01
N TYR A 8 -16.93 10.24 -10.29
CA TYR A 8 -16.76 9.30 -9.19
C TYR A 8 -16.10 7.99 -9.64
N ILE A 9 -16.60 7.38 -10.74
CA ILE A 9 -16.03 6.14 -11.31
C ILE A 9 -14.58 6.37 -11.76
N LYS A 10 -14.31 7.49 -12.45
CA LYS A 10 -12.95 7.84 -12.88
C LYS A 10 -11.99 7.91 -11.68
N ASN A 11 -12.40 8.56 -10.59
CA ASN A 11 -11.58 8.68 -9.39
C ASN A 11 -11.34 7.32 -8.72
N MET A 12 -12.38 6.48 -8.64
CA MET A 12 -12.27 5.11 -8.13
C MET A 12 -11.30 4.25 -8.94
N LEU A 13 -11.33 4.35 -10.26
CA LEU A 13 -10.39 3.65 -11.13
C LEU A 13 -8.95 4.16 -10.97
N ALA A 14 -8.76 5.47 -10.83
CA ALA A 14 -7.45 6.05 -10.59
C ALA A 14 -6.85 5.58 -9.25
N ASP A 15 -7.67 5.56 -8.20
CA ASP A 15 -7.29 5.06 -6.88
C ASP A 15 -6.99 3.54 -6.90
N LEU A 16 -7.74 2.75 -7.67
CA LEU A 16 -7.48 1.32 -7.88
C LEU A 16 -6.15 1.08 -8.60
N ILE A 17 -5.87 1.86 -9.65
CA ILE A 17 -4.59 1.79 -10.38
C ILE A 17 -3.42 2.08 -9.42
N TYR A 18 -3.56 3.08 -8.56
CA TYR A 18 -2.54 3.41 -7.55
C TYR A 18 -2.29 2.23 -6.60
N ILE A 19 -3.34 1.64 -6.00
CA ILE A 19 -3.20 0.51 -5.08
C ILE A 19 -2.55 -0.69 -5.77
N ASN A 20 -2.95 -1.01 -7.00
CA ASN A 20 -2.35 -2.10 -7.77
C ASN A 20 -0.87 -1.86 -8.07
N GLY A 21 -0.48 -0.61 -8.33
CA GLY A 21 0.93 -0.21 -8.47
C GLY A 21 1.73 -0.48 -7.19
N VAL A 22 1.20 -0.08 -6.03
CA VAL A 22 1.83 -0.36 -4.73
C VAL A 22 2.02 -1.86 -4.51
N ILE A 23 0.95 -2.66 -4.69
CA ILE A 23 1.01 -4.11 -4.52
C ILE A 23 2.08 -4.74 -5.42
N ALA A 24 2.14 -4.35 -6.69
CA ALA A 24 3.13 -4.86 -7.63
C ALA A 24 4.56 -4.56 -7.16
N THR A 25 4.82 -3.34 -6.68
CA THR A 25 6.16 -2.98 -6.19
C THR A 25 6.56 -3.75 -4.94
N GLU A 26 5.62 -3.99 -4.01
CA GLU A 26 5.91 -4.76 -2.79
C GLU A 26 6.10 -6.25 -3.07
N LEU A 27 5.36 -6.83 -4.02
CA LEU A 27 5.56 -8.23 -4.46
C LEU A 27 6.93 -8.44 -5.12
N ILE A 28 7.41 -7.47 -5.90
CA ILE A 28 8.77 -7.49 -6.48
C ILE A 28 9.80 -7.53 -5.35
N LYS A 29 9.70 -6.63 -4.36
CA LYS A 29 10.62 -6.60 -3.20
C LYS A 29 10.61 -7.93 -2.44
N VAL A 30 9.44 -8.51 -2.18
CA VAL A 30 9.33 -9.82 -1.52
C VAL A 30 10.04 -10.90 -2.34
N THR A 31 9.87 -10.90 -3.66
CA THR A 31 10.54 -11.85 -4.56
C THR A 31 12.06 -11.69 -4.55
N GLU A 32 12.56 -10.46 -4.63
CA GLU A 32 13.98 -10.13 -4.57
C GLU A 32 14.62 -10.53 -3.24
N ASN A 33 13.95 -10.21 -2.12
CA ASN A 33 14.39 -10.59 -0.78
C ASN A 33 14.45 -12.12 -0.63
N THR A 34 13.42 -12.83 -1.11
CA THR A 34 13.35 -14.30 -1.06
C THR A 34 14.45 -14.96 -1.90
N ALA A 35 14.68 -14.45 -3.12
CA ALA A 35 15.77 -14.93 -3.98
C ALA A 35 17.13 -14.70 -3.32
N THR A 36 17.31 -13.55 -2.68
CA THR A 36 18.57 -13.21 -2.02
C THR A 36 18.87 -14.12 -0.82
N ILE A 37 17.88 -14.39 0.03
CA ILE A 37 17.99 -15.35 1.14
C ILE A 37 18.45 -16.71 0.62
N ARG A 38 17.84 -17.19 -0.49
CA ARG A 38 18.23 -18.46 -1.13
C ARG A 38 19.67 -18.46 -1.63
N HIS A 39 20.18 -17.33 -2.10
CA HIS A 39 21.55 -17.21 -2.62
C HIS A 39 22.60 -16.90 -1.54
N GLY A 40 22.22 -16.85 -0.25
CA GLY A 40 23.15 -16.68 0.87
C GLY A 40 23.88 -15.33 0.89
N LYS A 41 23.37 -14.33 0.18
CA LYS A 41 23.95 -12.98 0.19
C LYS A 41 23.38 -12.18 1.36
N GLU A 42 24.25 -11.56 2.16
CA GLU A 42 23.87 -10.53 3.14
C GLU A 42 23.33 -9.29 2.42
N PHE A 43 22.04 -9.30 2.08
CA PHE A 43 21.33 -8.12 1.59
C PHE A 43 20.42 -7.54 2.66
N LEU A 44 20.80 -7.71 3.93
CA LEU A 44 20.00 -7.21 5.06
C LEU A 44 20.24 -5.72 5.34
N ASN A 45 21.13 -5.05 4.61
CA ASN A 45 21.55 -3.67 4.92
C ASN A 45 21.07 -2.61 3.90
N LYS A 46 20.11 -2.89 3.00
CA LYS A 46 19.81 -1.97 1.89
C LYS A 46 18.35 -1.67 1.57
N THR A 47 17.41 -1.87 2.49
CA THR A 47 16.02 -1.48 2.21
C THR A 47 15.36 -0.86 3.42
N THR A 48 15.61 0.42 3.68
CA THR A 48 14.82 1.17 4.66
C THR A 48 14.62 2.61 4.22
N CYS A 49 13.69 2.81 3.28
CA CYS A 49 12.96 4.08 3.23
C CYS A 49 11.65 3.92 4.03
N ILE A 50 11.79 3.65 5.33
CA ILE A 50 10.67 3.42 6.27
C ILE A 50 9.66 4.57 6.18
N ASP A 51 10.16 5.79 6.02
CA ASP A 51 9.33 6.99 5.88
C ASP A 51 8.49 6.97 4.60
N GLU A 52 9.04 6.57 3.46
CA GLU A 52 8.30 6.46 2.19
C GLU A 52 7.24 5.37 2.28
N HIS A 53 7.58 4.21 2.86
CA HIS A 53 6.61 3.14 3.10
C HIS A 53 5.47 3.59 4.03
N ASN A 54 5.77 4.33 5.08
CA ASN A 54 4.76 4.90 5.96
C ASN A 54 3.87 5.92 5.24
N GLN A 55 4.42 6.72 4.33
CA GLN A 55 3.62 7.65 3.50
C GLN A 55 2.69 6.90 2.55
N ILE A 56 3.18 5.85 1.88
CA ILE A 56 2.38 4.99 1.02
C ILE A 56 1.25 4.33 1.81
N ASN A 57 1.55 3.76 2.99
CA ASN A 57 0.57 3.13 3.85
C ASN A 57 -0.54 4.10 4.27
N LYS A 58 -0.19 5.32 4.69
CA LYS A 58 -1.17 6.36 5.00
C LYS A 58 -2.05 6.68 3.80
N ARG A 59 -1.44 6.82 2.62
CA ARG A 59 -2.18 7.13 1.39
C ARG A 59 -3.16 6.02 1.00
N VAL A 60 -2.79 4.76 1.17
CA VAL A 60 -3.68 3.62 0.93
C VAL A 60 -4.87 3.66 1.89
N ILE A 61 -4.65 3.91 3.18
CA ILE A 61 -5.74 4.05 4.16
C ILE A 61 -6.69 5.19 3.79
N GLU A 62 -6.17 6.36 3.41
CA GLU A 62 -6.98 7.50 2.94
C GLU A 62 -7.83 7.14 1.72
N ILE A 63 -7.31 6.36 0.78
CA ILE A 63 -8.05 5.90 -0.39
C ILE A 63 -9.20 4.97 0.05
N LEU A 64 -8.93 4.01 0.93
CA LEU A 64 -9.96 3.07 1.41
C LEU A 64 -11.10 3.81 2.13
N GLN A 65 -10.77 4.83 2.93
CA GLN A 65 -11.75 5.67 3.62
C GLN A 65 -12.71 6.42 2.70
N LYS A 66 -12.34 6.66 1.42
CA LYS A 66 -13.25 7.29 0.45
C LYS A 66 -14.42 6.38 0.06
N TYR A 67 -14.24 5.05 0.15
CA TYR A 67 -15.14 4.06 -0.45
C TYR A 67 -15.78 3.11 0.56
N GLN A 68 -15.18 2.94 1.74
CA GLN A 68 -15.65 2.04 2.78
C GLN A 68 -16.16 2.80 4.02
N GLY A 69 -17.16 2.24 4.68
CA GLY A 69 -17.67 2.76 5.94
C GLY A 69 -16.63 2.60 7.06
N THR A 70 -16.63 3.52 8.03
CA THR A 70 -15.68 3.52 9.16
C THR A 70 -15.65 2.21 9.96
N SER A 71 -16.78 1.49 10.04
CA SER A 71 -16.83 0.19 10.71
C SER A 71 -16.06 -0.92 9.97
N GLN A 72 -15.94 -0.83 8.64
CA GLN A 72 -15.24 -1.82 7.81
C GLN A 72 -13.71 -1.64 7.89
N LEU A 73 -13.26 -0.44 8.25
CA LEU A 73 -11.86 -0.06 8.39
C LEU A 73 -11.38 -0.04 9.84
N ALA A 74 -12.23 -0.42 10.80
CA ALA A 74 -11.91 -0.37 12.21
C ALA A 74 -10.64 -1.19 12.52
N GLY A 75 -9.62 -0.52 13.07
CA GLY A 75 -8.35 -1.13 13.44
C GLY A 75 -7.34 -1.30 12.31
N LEU A 76 -7.73 -1.11 11.04
CA LEU A 76 -6.82 -1.28 9.90
C LEU A 76 -5.69 -0.25 9.91
N ASP A 77 -6.00 0.99 10.26
CA ASP A 77 -5.03 2.07 10.42
C ASP A 77 -3.99 1.74 11.50
N SER A 78 -4.44 1.31 12.68
CA SER A 78 -3.57 0.95 13.78
C SER A 78 -2.70 -0.28 13.48
N HIS A 79 -3.23 -1.24 12.72
CA HIS A 79 -2.49 -2.43 12.30
C HIS A 79 -1.40 -2.07 11.27
N VAL A 80 -1.75 -1.33 10.23
CA VAL A 80 -0.84 -1.04 9.11
C VAL A 80 0.20 0.04 9.47
N LEU A 81 -0.18 1.06 10.24
CA LEU A 81 0.70 2.20 10.55
C LEU A 81 1.66 1.96 11.72
N ASN A 82 1.40 0.95 12.56
CA ASN A 82 2.30 0.59 13.66
C ASN A 82 3.22 -0.61 13.34
N HIS A 83 3.07 -1.22 12.16
CA HIS A 83 3.82 -2.42 11.77
C HIS A 83 5.34 -2.21 11.63
N ASN A 84 5.79 -0.95 11.50
CA ASN A 84 7.19 -0.57 11.26
C ASN A 84 7.82 0.16 12.47
N LYS A 85 7.23 0.09 13.67
CA LYS A 85 7.71 0.77 14.89
C LYS A 85 8.62 -0.09 15.78
N GLU A 86 9.14 -1.20 15.27
CA GLU A 86 10.08 -2.07 15.99
C GLU A 86 11.53 -1.61 15.85
#